data_AF-A0A350G5P9-F1
#
_entry.id   AF-A0A350G5P9-F1
#
_cell.length_a   1.000
_cell.length_b   1.000
_cell.length_c   1.000
_cell.angle_alpha   90.00
_cell.angle_beta   90.00
_cell.angle_gamma   90.00
#
_symmetry.space_group_name_H-M   'P 1'
#
loop_
_entity.id
_entity.type
_entity.pdbx_description
1 polymer ?
#
loop_
_entity_poly.entity_id
_entity_poly.type
_entity_poly.pdbx_seq_one_letter_code
_entity_poly.pdbx_strand_id
1 'polypeptide(L)' 'SDAKLEGLIQFDAAANPGSSGGPLMDRYGRVVGIVTGIISPNEDSLFAGIGFAVPINFAASGGGGSPPY' A
#
# COMPACT_ATOMS: atom_id res chain seq x y z
N SER A 1 3.93 17.11 12.15
CA SER A 1 2.92 16.13 12.59
C SER A 1 3.31 14.80 11.97
N ASP A 2 3.63 13.80 12.78
CA ASP A 2 3.97 12.46 12.29
C ASP A 2 2.68 11.81 11.78
N ALA A 3 2.54 11.67 10.47
CA ALA A 3 1.34 11.11 9.86
C ALA A 3 1.33 9.60 10.13
N LYS A 4 0.54 9.17 11.13
CA LYS A 4 0.39 7.75 11.43
C LYS A 4 -0.51 7.10 10.39
N LEU A 5 0.10 6.32 9.51
CA LEU A 5 -0.61 5.50 8.52
C LEU A 5 -1.18 4.27 9.20
N GLU A 6 -2.49 4.23 9.41
CA GLU A 6 -3.19 3.08 9.98
C GLU A 6 -3.92 2.28 8.89
N GLY A 7 -4.18 0.99 9.13
CA GLY A 7 -5.00 0.16 8.24
C GLY A 7 -4.37 -0.24 6.89
N LEU A 8 -3.10 0.09 6.65
CA LEU A 8 -2.33 -0.35 5.47
C LEU A 8 -1.61 -1.68 5.72
N ILE A 9 -1.44 -2.46 4.66
CA ILE A 9 -0.51 -3.60 4.64
C ILE A 9 0.88 -3.05 4.34
N GLN A 10 1.83 -3.32 5.24
CA GLN A 10 3.25 -3.09 4.98
C GLN A 10 3.85 -4.33 4.31
N PHE A 11 4.66 -4.13 3.28
CA PHE A 11 5.39 -5.20 2.61
C PHE A 11 6.84 -4.80 2.36
N ASP A 12 7.73 -5.80 2.48
CA ASP A 12 9.17 -5.67 2.22
C ASP A 12 9.48 -6.34 0.87
N ALA A 13 9.24 -5.57 -0.19
CA ALA A 13 9.62 -5.92 -1.55
C ALA A 13 9.88 -4.62 -2.31
N ALA A 14 10.76 -4.67 -3.33
CA ALA A 14 11.05 -3.52 -4.16
C ALA A 14 9.76 -2.93 -4.76
N ALA A 15 9.35 -1.76 -4.27
CA ALA A 15 8.28 -0.95 -4.83
C ALA A 15 8.93 0.19 -5.60
N ASN A 16 8.47 0.42 -6.83
CA ASN A 16 8.98 1.50 -7.68
C ASN A 16 7.78 2.26 -8.28
N PRO A 17 7.97 3.50 -8.76
CA PRO A 17 6.98 4.17 -9.60
C PRO A 17 6.48 3.22 -10.70
N GLY A 18 5.16 3.10 -10.84
CA GLY A 18 4.52 2.15 -11.77
C GLY A 18 4.05 0.84 -11.13
N SER A 19 4.47 0.51 -9.91
CA SER A 19 3.86 -0.58 -9.13
C SER A 19 2.52 -0.18 -8.50
N SER A 20 2.30 1.12 -8.25
CA SER A 20 1.05 1.67 -7.74
C SER A 20 -0.14 1.30 -8.62
N GLY A 21 -1.21 0.83 -8.01
CA GLY A 21 -2.42 0.31 -8.66
C GLY A 21 -2.36 -1.20 -8.98
N GLY A 22 -1.18 -1.83 -8.89
CA GLY A 22 -1.01 -3.27 -9.09
C GLY A 22 -1.48 -4.11 -7.89
N PRO A 23 -1.75 -5.41 -8.09
CA PRO A 23 -2.17 -6.31 -7.01
C PRO A 23 -0.99 -6.69 -6.11
N LEU A 24 -1.19 -6.61 -4.79
CA LEU A 24 -0.38 -7.34 -3.82
C LEU A 24 -0.95 -8.76 -3.68
N MET A 25 -0.14 -9.78 -3.93
CA MET A 25 -0.56 -11.18 -3.91
C MET A 25 0.15 -11.98 -2.82
N ASP A 26 -0.53 -12.96 -2.25
CA ASP A 26 0.10 -13.96 -1.38
C ASP A 26 0.70 -15.13 -2.17
N ARG A 27 1.37 -16.06 -1.46
CA ARG A 27 2.01 -17.24 -2.06
C ARG A 27 1.07 -18.21 -2.78
N TYR A 28 -0.25 -18.03 -2.64
CA TYR A 28 -1.26 -18.84 -3.31
C TYR A 28 -1.85 -18.12 -4.53
N GLY A 29 -1.31 -16.95 -4.91
CA GLY A 29 -1.82 -16.14 -6.01
C GLY A 29 -3.11 -15.38 -5.70
N ARG A 30 -3.48 -15.26 -4.42
CA ARG A 30 -4.68 -14.51 -4.00
C ARG A 30 -4.31 -13.04 -3.85
N VAL A 31 -5.16 -12.15 -4.39
CA VAL A 31 -5.02 -10.69 -4.18
C VAL A 31 -5.40 -10.36 -2.74
N VAL A 32 -4.50 -9.72 -2.01
CA VAL A 32 -4.70 -9.31 -0.61
C VAL A 32 -4.71 -7.79 -0.44
N GLY A 33 -4.24 -7.03 -1.43
CA GLY A 33 -4.30 -5.58 -1.43
C GLY A 33 -3.98 -4.94 -2.78
N ILE A 34 -4.08 -3.62 -2.82
CA ILE A 34 -3.71 -2.77 -3.96
C ILE A 34 -2.51 -1.95 -3.55
N VAL A 35 -1.39 -2.09 -4.27
CA VAL A 35 -0.16 -1.33 -4.00
C VAL A 35 -0.48 0.16 -4.17
N THR A 36 -0.26 0.98 -3.14
CA THR A 36 -0.48 2.43 -3.22
C THR A 36 0.83 3.16 -3.51
N GLY A 37 1.96 2.60 -3.08
CA GLY A 37 3.30 3.09 -3.35
C GLY A 37 4.19 3.04 -2.10
N ILE A 38 5.28 3.79 -2.17
CA ILE A 38 6.15 4.07 -1.03
C ILE A 38 5.64 5.36 -0.41
N ILE A 39 5.39 5.39 0.90
CA ILE A 39 5.23 6.65 1.60
C ILE A 39 6.59 6.98 2.19
N SER A 40 7.32 7.89 1.55
CA SER A 40 8.52 8.47 2.14
C SER A 40 8.08 9.50 3.19
N PRO A 41 8.45 9.33 4.47
CA PRO A 41 8.21 10.36 5.49
C PRO A 41 9.06 11.63 5.28
N ASN A 42 10.02 11.60 4.35
CA ASN A 42 10.89 12.73 4.00
C ASN A 42 10.74 13.10 2.52
N GLU A 43 11.05 14.36 2.17
CA GLU A 43 11.06 14.90 0.79
C GLU A 43 11.97 14.11 -0.17
N ASP A 44 12.94 13.36 0.37
CA ASP A 44 13.80 12.47 -0.39
C ASP A 44 13.03 11.20 -0.80
N SER A 45 12.71 11.10 -2.09
CA SER A 45 12.04 9.97 -2.77
C SER A 45 12.84 8.65 -2.77
N LEU A 46 13.72 8.44 -1.79
CA LEU A 46 14.48 7.21 -1.66
C LEU A 46 13.60 6.11 -1.05
N PHE A 47 13.54 4.96 -1.72
CA PHE A 47 12.84 3.79 -1.21
C PHE A 47 13.50 3.29 0.09
N ALA A 48 12.77 3.35 1.20
CA ALA A 48 13.25 2.91 2.51
C ALA A 48 13.15 1.39 2.74
N GLY A 49 12.84 0.60 1.70
CA GLY A 49 12.59 -0.84 1.85
C GLY A 49 11.18 -1.19 2.33
N ILE A 50 10.30 -0.21 2.53
CA ILE A 50 8.94 -0.42 3.04
C ILE A 50 7.92 0.09 2.02
N GLY A 51 7.11 -0.82 1.49
CA GLY A 51 5.97 -0.52 0.63
C GLY A 51 4.64 -0.62 1.37
N PHE A 52 3.62 0.08 0.88
CA PHE A 52 2.27 0.05 1.45
C PHE A 52 1.21 -0.36 0.43
N ALA A 53 0.22 -1.12 0.88
CA ALA A 53 -0.93 -1.51 0.10
C ALA A 53 -2.25 -1.33 0.88
N VAL A 54 -3.29 -0.89 0.19
CA VAL A 54 -4.66 -0.83 0.73
C VAL A 54 -5.22 -2.26 0.76
N PRO A 55 -5.74 -2.76 1.88
CA PRO A 55 -6.31 -4.11 1.95
C PRO A 55 -7.50 -4.29 0.98
N ILE A 56 -7.58 -5.45 0.31
CA ILE A 56 -8.55 -5.68 -0.78
C ILE A 56 -10.02 -5.64 -0.32
N ASN A 57 -10.27 -5.90 0.98
CA ASN A 57 -11.61 -5.80 1.56
C ASN A 57 -12.15 -4.36 1.59
N PHE A 58 -11.29 -3.32 1.64
CA PHE A 58 -11.73 -1.93 1.47
C PHE A 58 -12.28 -1.68 0.06
N ALA A 59 -11.66 -2.27 -0.96
CA ALA A 59 -12.17 -2.16 -2.34
C ALA A 59 -13.48 -2.95 -2.52
N ALA A 60 -13.60 -4.10 -1.86
CA ALA A 60 -14.77 -4.97 -1.95
C ALA A 60 -16.03 -4.39 -1.27
N SER A 61 -15.89 -3.51 -0.27
CA SER A 61 -17.04 -2.90 0.43
C SER A 61 -17.77 -1.82 -0.37
N GLY A 62 -17.38 -1.55 -1.63
CA GLY A 62 -18.09 -0.63 -2.52
C GLY A 62 -17.96 0.83 -2.09
N GLY A 63 -16.81 1.44 -2.36
CA GLY A 63 -16.65 2.90 -2.53
C GLY A 63 -16.96 3.85 -1.35
N GLY A 64 -17.39 3.36 -0.19
CA GLY A 64 -17.81 4.22 0.93
C GLY A 64 -16.76 4.48 2.01
N GLY A 65 -15.67 3.71 2.03
CA GLY A 65 -14.56 3.93 2.95
C GLY A 65 -13.41 4.59 2.21
N SER A 66 -13.17 5.88 2.46
CA SER A 66 -11.87 6.47 2.14
C SER A 66 -10.75 5.56 2.67
N PRO A 67 -9.59 5.49 2.00
CA PRO A 67 -8.42 4.80 2.56
C PRO A 67 -8.22 5.26 4.02
N PRO A 68 -7.78 4.38 4.93
CA PRO A 68 -7.73 4.66 6.37
C PRO A 68 -6.68 5.72 6.80
N TYR A 69 -6.25 6.59 5.89
CA TYR A 69 -5.21 7.59 6.08
C TYR A 69 -5.52 8.91 5.35
#